data_AF-A0A1Q7DM63-F1
#
_entry.id   AF-A0A1Q7DM63-F1
#
_cell.length_a   1.000
_cell.length_b   1.000
_cell.length_c   1.000
_cell.angle_alpha   90.00
_cell.angle_beta   90.00
_cell.angle_gamma   90.00
#
_symmetry.space_group_name_H-M   'P 1'
#
loop_
_entity.id
_entity.type
_entity.pdbx_description
1 polymer ?
#
loop_
_entity_poly.entity_id
_entity_poly.type
_entity_poly.pdbx_seq_one_letter_code
_entity_poly.pdbx_strand_id
1 'polypeptide(L)'
;MIVCLLAFPLGLRGQGRPRLEGTWQAKTEDEIRNIMVRSDSSAQFGDQVARWRVVGDSLWITLGDGVWQVYGMKLGADRLTLAGGDLEKPVTLRRVGPPKARADSVAIPPAPPATERAWE
;
A
#
# COMPACT_ATOMS: atom_id res chain seq x y z
N MET A 1 -28.79 -47.25 -1.03
CA MET A 1 -27.55 -46.70 -1.63
C MET A 1 -27.92 -45.39 -2.30
N ILE A 2 -27.39 -44.25 -1.82
CA ILE A 2 -27.02 -43.04 -2.57
C ILE A 2 -26.42 -42.07 -1.53
N VAL A 3 -25.11 -41.86 -1.67
CA VAL A 3 -24.30 -40.91 -0.94
C VAL A 3 -24.51 -39.54 -1.59
N CYS A 4 -24.98 -38.55 -0.83
CA CYS A 4 -24.95 -37.15 -1.25
C CYS A 4 -23.52 -36.61 -1.08
N LEU A 5 -22.74 -36.65 -2.16
CA LEU A 5 -21.52 -35.86 -2.31
C LEU A 5 -21.91 -34.40 -2.53
N LEU A 6 -21.99 -33.62 -1.46
CA LEU A 6 -21.99 -32.16 -1.59
C LEU A 6 -20.55 -31.70 -1.77
N ALA A 7 -20.28 -31.26 -2.99
CA ALA A 7 -19.05 -30.66 -3.42
C ALA A 7 -18.60 -29.57 -2.44
N PHE A 8 -17.42 -29.74 -1.87
CA PHE A 8 -16.70 -28.64 -1.25
C PHE A 8 -16.41 -27.62 -2.37
N PRO A 9 -16.79 -26.34 -2.23
CA PRO A 9 -16.12 -25.34 -3.04
C PRO A 9 -14.66 -25.35 -2.58
N LEU A 10 -13.79 -25.92 -3.43
CA LEU A 10 -12.38 -25.60 -3.46
C LEU A 10 -12.30 -24.09 -3.72
N GLY A 11 -12.42 -23.31 -2.64
CA GLY A 11 -11.88 -21.97 -2.61
C GLY A 11 -10.39 -22.13 -2.81
N LEU A 12 -9.96 -22.13 -4.07
CA LEU A 12 -8.62 -21.76 -4.48
C LEU A 12 -8.41 -20.35 -3.91
N ARG A 13 -8.00 -20.28 -2.64
CA ARG A 13 -7.20 -19.18 -2.15
C ARG A 13 -5.89 -19.32 -2.91
N GLY A 14 -5.89 -18.85 -4.16
CA GLY A 14 -4.66 -18.55 -4.85
C GLY A 14 -3.84 -17.75 -3.85
N GLN A 15 -2.65 -18.23 -3.54
CA GLN A 15 -1.65 -17.41 -2.88
C GLN A 15 -1.28 -16.31 -3.88
N GLY A 16 -2.20 -15.35 -4.04
CA GLY A 16 -1.99 -14.17 -4.85
C GLY A 16 -0.78 -13.46 -4.27
N ARG A 17 0.03 -12.87 -5.16
CA ARG A 17 1.12 -12.00 -4.74
C ARG A 17 0.60 -11.06 -3.65
N PRO A 18 1.34 -10.89 -2.54
CA PRO A 18 0.88 -10.04 -1.46
C PRO A 18 0.59 -8.65 -2.04
N ARG A 19 -0.60 -8.13 -1.71
CA ARG A 19 -1.14 -6.88 -2.24
C ARG A 19 -0.77 -5.73 -1.33
N LEU A 20 -0.34 -4.60 -1.87
CA LEU A 20 0.00 -3.45 -1.04
C LEU A 20 -1.25 -2.82 -0.42
N GLU A 21 -2.38 -2.92 -1.11
CA GLU A 21 -3.68 -2.39 -0.71
C GLU A 21 -4.10 -2.95 0.65
N GLY A 22 -4.46 -2.09 1.59
CA GLY A 22 -4.62 -2.46 2.99
C GLY A 22 -4.66 -1.27 3.93
N THR A 23 -5.17 -1.50 5.13
CA THR A 23 -4.84 -0.65 6.27
C THR A 23 -3.62 -1.24 6.96
N TRP A 24 -2.58 -0.43 7.05
CA TRP A 24 -1.29 -0.73 7.65
C TRP A 24 -1.10 0.11 8.90
N GLN A 25 -0.39 -0.43 9.86
CA GLN A 25 -0.07 0.24 11.10
C GLN A 25 1.44 0.34 11.21
N ALA A 26 1.96 1.56 11.13
CA ALA A 26 3.35 1.87 11.47
C ALA A 26 3.43 2.16 12.97
N LYS A 27 4.39 1.53 13.64
CA LYS A 27 4.73 1.87 15.03
C LYS A 27 6.03 2.66 14.99
N THR A 28 5.98 3.94 15.35
CA THR A 28 7.17 4.74 15.65
C THR A 28 7.40 4.76 17.16
N GLU A 29 8.51 5.34 17.62
CA GLU A 29 8.79 5.47 19.05
C GLU A 29 7.73 6.35 19.75
N ASP A 30 7.25 7.38 19.05
CA ASP A 30 6.31 8.35 19.59
C ASP A 30 4.83 7.99 19.37
N GLU A 31 4.49 7.24 18.31
CA GLU A 31 3.08 7.07 17.92
C GLU A 31 2.80 5.82 17.07
N ILE A 32 1.57 5.30 17.19
CA ILE A 32 1.03 4.32 16.24
C ILE A 32 0.25 5.07 15.15
N ARG A 33 0.74 5.01 13.91
CA ARG A 33 0.10 5.64 12.75
C ARG A 33 -0.56 4.62 11.84
N ASN A 34 -1.83 4.86 11.51
CA ASN A 34 -2.54 4.06 10.53
C ASN A 34 -2.38 4.67 9.13
N ILE A 35 -2.04 3.80 8.19
CA ILE A 35 -1.78 4.13 6.80
C ILE A 35 -2.74 3.32 5.95
N MET A 36 -3.59 3.99 5.19
CA MET A 36 -4.59 3.34 4.36
C MET A 36 -4.17 3.40 2.90
N VAL A 37 -3.74 2.28 2.34
CA VAL A 37 -3.36 2.14 0.93
C VAL A 37 -4.54 1.58 0.15
N ARG A 38 -5.01 2.32 -0.86
CA ARG A 38 -6.20 1.98 -1.67
C ARG A 38 -5.82 1.61 -3.09
N SER A 39 -6.67 0.81 -3.75
CA SER A 39 -6.46 0.33 -5.12
C SER A 39 -6.50 1.42 -6.20
N ASP A 40 -7.01 2.61 -5.89
CA ASP A 40 -7.05 3.77 -6.79
C ASP A 40 -5.74 4.58 -6.83
N SER A 41 -4.64 3.98 -6.35
CA SER A 41 -3.32 4.63 -6.22
C SER A 41 -3.29 5.78 -5.19
N SER A 42 -4.27 5.88 -4.29
CA SER A 42 -4.22 6.78 -3.15
C SER A 42 -3.79 6.07 -1.86
N ALA A 43 -3.00 6.75 -1.05
CA ALA A 43 -2.69 6.36 0.30
C ALA A 43 -3.09 7.49 1.25
N GLN A 44 -3.52 7.18 2.47
CA GLN A 44 -3.86 8.19 3.47
C GLN A 44 -3.12 7.92 4.77
N PHE A 45 -2.52 8.98 5.33
CA PHE A 45 -1.71 8.99 6.53
C PHE A 45 -2.28 10.07 7.46
N GLY A 46 -3.09 9.69 8.43
CA GLY A 46 -3.90 10.66 9.17
C GLY A 46 -4.79 11.47 8.22
N ASP A 47 -4.63 12.80 8.22
CA ASP A 47 -5.35 13.72 7.33
C ASP A 47 -4.67 13.95 5.97
N GLN A 48 -3.45 13.47 5.78
CA GLN A 48 -2.70 13.65 4.54
C GLN A 48 -3.04 12.56 3.52
N VAL A 49 -3.20 12.94 2.27
CA VAL A 49 -3.42 12.01 1.15
C VAL A 49 -2.21 12.07 0.24
N ALA A 50 -1.65 10.90 -0.02
CA ALA A 50 -0.57 10.70 -0.95
C ALA A 50 -1.06 9.94 -2.19
N ARG A 51 -0.34 10.09 -3.28
CA ARG A 51 -0.41 9.15 -4.40
C ARG A 51 0.73 8.14 -4.27
N TRP A 52 0.45 6.87 -4.57
CA TRP A 52 1.46 5.82 -4.55
C TRP A 52 1.54 5.04 -5.87
N ARG A 53 2.71 4.45 -6.14
CA ARG A 53 2.94 3.48 -7.23
C ARG A 53 3.95 2.43 -6.79
N VAL A 54 3.80 1.21 -7.27
CA VAL A 54 4.81 0.15 -7.11
C VAL A 54 5.55 -0.02 -8.43
N VAL A 55 6.88 0.06 -8.39
CA VAL A 55 7.78 -0.12 -9.55
C VAL A 55 8.85 -1.12 -9.14
N GLY A 56 8.78 -2.35 -9.67
CA GLY A 56 9.63 -3.45 -9.20
C GLY A 56 9.43 -3.70 -7.70
N ASP A 57 10.54 -3.71 -6.96
CA ASP A 57 10.56 -3.83 -5.50
C ASP A 57 10.57 -2.46 -4.78
N SER A 58 10.22 -1.38 -5.47
CA SER A 58 10.20 -0.03 -4.90
C SER A 58 8.78 0.53 -4.81
N LEU A 59 8.49 1.16 -3.67
CA LEU A 59 7.28 1.94 -3.44
C LEU A 59 7.59 3.42 -3.64
N TRP A 60 6.84 4.05 -4.51
CA TRP A 60 6.92 5.46 -4.82
C TRP A 60 5.75 6.18 -4.19
N ILE A 61 5.99 7.29 -3.52
CA ILE A 61 4.97 8.10 -2.87
C ILE A 61 5.19 9.57 -3.20
N THR A 62 4.12 10.31 -3.48
CA THR A 62 4.15 11.79 -3.57
C THR A 62 2.98 12.36 -2.78
N LEU A 63 3.19 13.50 -2.14
CA LEU A 63 2.15 14.24 -1.40
C LEU A 63 1.46 15.29 -2.29
N GLY A 64 1.81 15.37 -3.58
CA GLY A 64 1.23 16.34 -4.53
C GLY A 64 2.04 17.60 -4.74
N ASP A 65 3.25 17.65 -4.18
CA ASP A 65 4.30 18.64 -4.47
C ASP A 65 5.03 18.38 -5.81
N GLY A 66 4.71 17.27 -6.47
CA GLY A 66 5.34 16.83 -7.73
C GLY A 66 6.59 15.98 -7.51
N VAL A 67 7.08 15.83 -6.28
CA VAL A 67 8.27 15.05 -5.96
C VAL A 67 7.86 13.63 -5.57
N TRP A 68 8.49 12.63 -6.18
CA TRP A 68 8.34 11.23 -5.77
C TRP A 68 9.44 10.85 -4.80
N GLN A 69 9.03 10.45 -3.59
CA GLN A 69 9.86 9.74 -2.65
C GLN A 69 9.86 8.25 -3.02
N VAL A 70 11.06 7.67 -3.18
CA VAL A 70 11.25 6.27 -3.54
C VAL A 70 11.76 5.50 -2.34
N TYR A 71 11.02 4.47 -1.94
CA TYR A 71 11.38 3.55 -0.87
C TYR A 71 11.59 2.15 -1.42
N GLY A 72 12.62 1.46 -0.97
CA GLY A 72 12.71 0.01 -1.14
C GLY A 72 11.62 -0.68 -0.33
N MET A 73 10.94 -1.66 -0.93
CA MET A 73 9.78 -2.33 -0.37
C MET A 73 10.00 -3.83 -0.25
N LYS A 74 9.71 -4.39 0.93
CA LYS A 74 9.50 -5.83 1.12
C LYS A 74 8.07 -6.07 1.59
N LEU A 75 7.27 -6.68 0.72
CA LEU A 75 5.85 -6.87 0.94
C LEU A 75 5.53 -8.35 1.24
N GLY A 76 4.98 -8.60 2.41
CA GLY A 76 4.40 -9.88 2.83
C GLY A 76 2.88 -9.79 2.98
N ALA A 77 2.27 -10.91 3.42
CA ALA A 77 0.82 -10.98 3.61
C ALA A 77 0.33 -10.02 4.70
N ASP A 78 1.03 -9.95 5.84
CA ASP A 78 0.67 -9.17 7.02
C ASP A 78 1.73 -8.12 7.43
N ARG A 79 2.87 -8.10 6.74
CA ARG A 79 3.99 -7.18 7.02
C ARG A 79 4.44 -6.45 5.76
N LEU A 80 4.75 -5.18 5.91
CA LEU A 80 5.34 -4.34 4.88
C LEU A 80 6.57 -3.67 5.50
N THR A 81 7.75 -3.87 4.92
CA THR A 81 8.96 -3.16 5.34
C THR A 81 9.35 -2.16 4.26
N LEU A 82 9.52 -0.91 4.65
CA LEU A 82 10.00 0.19 3.81
C LEU A 82 11.41 0.60 4.27
N ALA A 83 12.29 0.91 3.35
CA ALA A 83 13.65 1.36 3.63
C ALA A 83 14.14 2.37 2.59
N GLY A 84 15.12 3.21 2.96
CA GLY A 84 15.64 4.26 2.08
C GLY A 84 14.71 5.47 1.98
N GLY A 85 14.84 6.25 0.91
CA GLY A 85 14.13 7.54 0.78
C GLY A 85 14.58 8.50 1.88
N ASP A 86 13.62 9.06 2.61
CA ASP A 86 13.84 9.90 3.80
C ASP A 86 13.91 9.11 5.13
N LEU A 87 13.82 7.77 5.10
CA LEU A 87 13.87 6.95 6.31
C LEU A 87 15.32 6.70 6.75
N GLU A 88 15.71 7.19 7.93
CA GLU A 88 17.01 6.89 8.55
C GLU A 88 17.18 5.39 8.86
N LYS A 89 16.09 4.72 9.23
CA LYS A 89 16.03 3.28 9.52
C LYS A 89 14.84 2.64 8.82
N PRO A 90 14.94 1.36 8.40
CA PRO A 90 13.80 0.64 7.84
C PRO A 90 12.61 0.64 8.80
N VAL A 91 11.43 0.99 8.28
CA VAL A 91 10.16 0.97 9.02
C VAL A 91 9.39 -0.28 8.65
N THR A 92 8.88 -1.00 9.65
CA THR A 92 8.01 -2.15 9.43
C THR A 92 6.59 -1.83 9.87
N LEU A 93 5.66 -2.01 8.94
CA LEU A 93 4.24 -1.82 9.14
C LEU A 93 3.53 -3.17 9.22
N ARG A 94 2.51 -3.24 10.06
CA ARG A 94 1.66 -4.43 10.22
C ARG A 94 0.30 -4.18 9.56
N ARG A 95 -0.18 -5.14 8.78
CA ARG A 95 -1.54 -5.07 8.23
C ARG A 95 -2.56 -5.29 9.34
N VAL A 96 -3.53 -4.39 9.43
CA VAL A 96 -4.60 -4.43 10.42
C VAL A 96 -5.99 -4.64 9.80
N GLY A 97 -6.11 -4.55 8.47
CA GLY A 97 -7.36 -4.87 7.79
C GLY A 97 -7.41 -4.43 6.33
N PRO A 98 -8.58 -4.55 5.68
CA PRO A 98 -8.80 -3.96 4.37
C PRO A 98 -8.75 -2.42 4.46
N PRO A 99 -8.46 -1.72 3.35
CA PRO A 99 -8.56 -0.27 3.30
C PRO A 99 -10.04 0.15 3.20
N LYS A 100 -10.43 1.22 3.89
CA LYS A 100 -11.73 1.88 3.66
C LYS A 100 -11.66 2.67 2.36
N ALA A 101 -12.77 2.72 1.62
CA ALA A 101 -12.87 3.60 0.45
C ALA A 101 -12.61 5.06 0.85
N ARG A 102 -11.93 5.80 -0.03
CA ARG A 102 -11.77 7.25 0.14
C ARG A 102 -13.14 7.89 -0.09
N ALA A 103 -13.45 8.97 0.65
CA ALA A 103 -14.60 9.79 0.29
C ALA A 103 -14.32 10.48 -1.07
N ASP A 104 -15.33 10.57 -1.93
CA ASP A 104 -15.18 11.13 -3.28
C ASP A 104 -14.75 12.62 -3.25
N SER A 105 -15.06 13.32 -2.16
CA SER A 105 -14.66 14.71 -1.92
C SER A 105 -13.17 14.90 -1.65
N VAL A 106 -12.44 13.84 -1.31
CA VAL A 106 -11.02 13.92 -1.02
C VAL A 106 -10.26 13.74 -2.33
N ALA A 107 -9.48 14.74 -2.73
CA ALA A 107 -8.68 14.68 -3.95
C ALA A 107 -7.49 13.72 -3.77
N ILE A 108 -7.17 12.96 -4.84
CA ILE A 108 -5.88 12.28 -4.94
C ILE A 108 -4.89 13.30 -5.50
N PRO A 109 -3.68 13.41 -4.94
CA PRO A 109 -2.62 14.16 -5.59
C PRO A 109 -2.47 13.75 -7.07
N PRO A 110 -2.32 14.74 -7.99
CA PRO A 110 -2.07 14.43 -9.39
C PRO A 110 -0.77 13.64 -9.52
N ALA A 111 -0.71 12.75 -10.51
CA ALA A 111 0.59 12.24 -10.91
C ALA A 111 1.40 13.39 -11.53
N PRO A 112 2.72 13.47 -11.30
CA PRO A 112 3.52 14.46 -12.01
C PRO A 112 3.50 14.17 -13.53
N PRO A 113 3.74 15.21 -14.34
CA PRO A 113 3.70 15.11 -15.80
C PRO A 113 4.69 14.05 -16.30
N ALA A 114 4.28 13.30 -17.32
CA ALA A 114 5.07 12.18 -17.86
C ALA A 114 6.43 12.58 -18.46
N THR A 115 6.65 13.88 -18.71
CA THR A 115 7.91 14.46 -19.16
C THR A 115 9.00 14.47 -18.09
N GLU A 116 8.63 14.33 -16.82
CA GLU A 116 9.56 14.05 -15.75
C GLU A 116 9.72 12.54 -15.63
N ARG A 117 10.29 11.92 -16.68
CA ARG A 117 10.81 10.56 -16.58
C ARG A 117 11.84 10.58 -15.46
N ALA A 118 11.44 10.13 -14.29
CA ALA A 118 12.30 9.98 -13.13
C ALA A 118 13.38 8.89 -13.31
N TRP A 119 13.76 8.55 -14.54
CA TRP A 119 14.81 7.60 -14.92
C TRP A 119 15.36 7.96 -16.32
N GLU A 120 16.39 8.80 -16.34
CA GLU A 120 17.56 8.60 -17.23
C GLU A 120 18.69 8.07 -16.35
#